data_AF-Q2TS44-F1
#
_entry.id   AF-Q2TS44-F1
#
_cell.length_a   1.000
_cell.length_b   1.000
_cell.length_c   1.000
_cell.angle_alpha   90.00
_cell.angle_beta   90.00
_cell.angle_gamma   90.00
#
_symmetry.space_group_name_H-M   'P 1'
#
loop_
_entity.id
_entity.type
_entity.pdbx_description
1 polymer ?
#
loop_
_entity_poly.entity_id
_entity_poly.type
_entity_poly.pdbx_seq_one_letter_code
_entity_poly.pdbx_strand_id
1 'polypeptide(L)' 'LSHSQGLALCAVNYHGQIGINLECIRPMSDVEALAKRFFLPIKYALMRSLSPHQQQEIFFRYWTCKE' A
#
# COMPACT_ATOMS: atom_id res chain seq x y z
N LEU A 1 0.29 15.00 4.91
CA LEU A 1 1.47 14.57 5.72
C LEU A 1 1.30 13.08 5.98
N SER A 2 2.34 12.28 5.76
CA SER A 2 2.37 10.86 6.11
C SER A 2 3.73 10.54 6.75
N HIS A 3 3.81 9.51 7.59
CA HIS A 3 5.05 9.13 8.27
C HIS A 3 5.08 7.62 8.52
N SER A 4 6.27 7.02 8.38
CA SER A 4 6.48 5.60 8.64
C SER A 4 7.94 5.34 9.00
N GLN A 5 8.19 4.52 10.03
CA GLN A 5 9.53 4.14 10.52
C GLN A 5 10.55 5.31 10.61
N GLY A 6 10.17 6.41 11.25
CA GLY A 6 11.06 7.55 11.46
C GLY A 6 11.27 8.44 10.24
N LEU A 7 10.61 8.14 9.11
CA LEU A 7 10.53 9.02 7.95
C LEU A 7 9.21 9.77 7.93
N ALA A 8 9.24 11.01 7.45
CA ALA A 8 8.06 11.83 7.22
C ALA A 8 8.03 12.31 5.77
N LEU A 9 6.84 12.34 5.18
CA LEU A 9 6.58 12.76 3.82
C LEU A 9 5.53 13.88 3.82
N CYS A 10 5.89 15.02 3.25
CA CYS A 10 5.03 16.19 3.13
C CYS A 10 4.86 16.52 1.65
N ALA A 11 3.61 16.70 1.23
CA ALA A 11 3.30 17.28 -0.08
C ALA A 11 2.54 18.59 0.12
N VAL A 12 2.92 19.58 -0.67
CA VAL A 12 2.36 20.92 -0.68
C VAL A 12 1.94 21.20 -2.12
N ASN A 13 0.73 21.71 -2.29
CA ASN A 13 0.21 22.08 -3.60
C ASN A 13 -0.52 23.42 -3.50
N TYR A 14 -0.46 24.20 -4.56
CA TYR A 14 -1.07 25.53 -4.64
C TYR A 14 -2.56 25.45 -5.05
N HIS A 15 -2.96 24.44 -5.82
CA HIS A 15 -4.33 24.29 -6.31
C HIS A 15 -4.82 22.84 -6.29
N GLY A 16 -5.99 22.61 -5.69
CA GLY A 16 -6.63 21.29 -5.64
C GLY A 16 -6.18 20.43 -4.45
N GLN A 17 -6.95 19.40 -4.15
CA GLN A 17 -6.63 18.44 -3.09
C GLN A 17 -5.57 17.45 -3.54
N ILE A 18 -4.60 17.17 -2.67
CA ILE A 18 -3.56 16.17 -2.88
C ILE A 18 -3.53 15.18 -1.70
N GLY A 19 -3.46 13.89 -2.03
CA GLY A 19 -3.19 12.83 -1.07
C GLY A 19 -1.71 12.44 -1.14
N ILE A 20 -1.13 12.11 0.01
CA ILE A 20 0.21 11.54 0.06
C ILE A 20 0.28 10.51 1.18
N ASN A 21 0.86 9.35 0.85
CA ASN A 21 1.06 8.28 1.81
C ASN A 21 2.45 7.65 1.67
N LEU A 22 2.98 7.14 2.77
CA LEU A 22 4.28 6.49 2.89
C LEU A 22 4.11 5.27 3.79
N GLU A 23 4.47 4.09 3.29
CA GLU A 23 4.45 2.86 4.06
C GLU A 23 5.79 2.15 4.01
N CYS A 24 6.22 1.62 5.15
CA CYS A 24 7.40 0.78 5.21
C CYS A 24 7.04 -0.68 4.88
N ILE A 25 7.67 -1.21 3.84
CA ILE A 25 7.56 -2.61 3.46
C ILE A 25 8.24 -3.45 4.55
N ARG A 26 7.44 -4.28 5.21
CA ARG A 26 7.89 -5.21 6.23
C ARG A 26 7.20 -6.55 6.06
N PRO A 27 7.84 -7.65 6.48
CA PRO A 27 7.18 -8.94 6.52
C PRO A 27 5.91 -8.87 7.37
N MET A 28 4.79 -9.29 6.77
CA MET A 28 3.50 -9.32 7.44
C MET A 28 2.75 -10.58 7.00
N SER A 29 2.28 -11.37 7.98
CA SER A 29 1.56 -12.62 7.75
C SER A 29 0.17 -12.40 7.16
N ASP A 30 -0.44 -11.26 7.44
CA ASP A 30 -1.87 -11.03 7.22
C ASP A 30 -2.17 -10.32 5.88
N VAL A 31 -1.14 -10.12 5.05
CA VAL A 31 -1.22 -9.39 3.77
C VAL A 31 -2.29 -9.97 2.84
N GLU A 32 -2.38 -11.30 2.73
CA GLU A 32 -3.39 -11.94 1.88
C GLU A 32 -4.82 -11.69 2.40
N ALA A 33 -5.02 -11.78 3.72
CA ALA A 33 -6.33 -11.57 4.35
C ALA A 33 -6.80 -10.10 4.18
N LEU A 34 -5.88 -9.15 4.38
CA LEU A 34 -6.15 -7.73 4.18
C LEU A 34 -6.44 -7.41 2.71
N ALA A 35 -5.64 -7.94 1.78
CA ALA A 35 -5.85 -7.77 0.35
C ALA A 35 -7.22 -8.30 -0.08
N LYS A 36 -7.63 -9.49 0.41
CA LYS A 36 -8.93 -10.08 0.11
C LYS A 36 -10.10 -9.22 0.59
N ARG A 37 -9.96 -8.57 1.74
CA ARG A 37 -11.01 -7.73 2.34
C ARG A 37 -11.10 -6.35 1.69
N PHE A 38 -9.96 -5.78 1.28
CA PHE A 38 -9.86 -4.35 0.94
C PHE A 38 -9.59 -4.05 -0.52
N PHE A 39 -9.11 -5.01 -1.32
CA PHE A 39 -8.85 -4.81 -2.74
C PHE A 39 -9.99 -5.35 -3.61
N LEU A 40 -10.07 -4.83 -4.83
CA LEU A 40 -10.94 -5.37 -5.86
C LEU A 40 -10.53 -6.83 -6.18
N PRO A 41 -11.48 -7.71 -6.54
CA PRO A 41 -11.19 -9.12 -6.84
C PRO A 41 -10.07 -9.32 -7.87
N ILE A 42 -10.02 -8.46 -8.90
CA ILE A 42 -8.97 -8.51 -9.93
C ILE A 42 -7.58 -8.18 -9.37
N LYS A 43 -7.47 -7.18 -8.49
CA LYS A 43 -6.19 -6.79 -7.86
C LYS A 43 -5.73 -7.86 -6.87
N TYR A 44 -6.67 -8.43 -6.11
CA TYR A 44 -6.39 -9.54 -5.22
C TYR A 44 -5.89 -10.78 -5.97
N ALA A 45 -6.57 -11.16 -7.07
CA ALA A 45 -6.16 -12.32 -7.87
C ALA A 45 -4.76 -12.14 -8.48
N LEU A 46 -4.45 -10.95 -9.00
CA LEU A 46 -3.12 -10.59 -9.50
C LEU A 46 -2.06 -10.64 -8.41
N MET A 47 -2.35 -10.11 -7.22
CA MET A 47 -1.41 -10.18 -6.09
C MET A 47 -1.15 -11.65 -5.72
N ARG A 48 -2.20 -12.46 -5.58
CA ARG A 48 -2.12 -13.86 -5.15
C ARG A 48 -1.33 -14.76 -6.11
N SER A 49 -1.24 -14.42 -7.40
CA SER A 49 -0.45 -15.19 -8.37
C SER A 49 1.07 -14.91 -8.30
N LEU A 50 1.51 -13.98 -7.46
CA LEU A 50 2.91 -13.62 -7.29
C LEU A 50 3.58 -14.44 -6.17
N SER A 51 4.92 -14.44 -6.15
CA SER A 51 5.69 -15.02 -5.05
C SER A 51 5.45 -14.27 -3.73
N PRO A 52 5.64 -14.90 -2.55
CA PRO A 52 5.36 -14.27 -1.26
C PRO A 52 6.06 -12.92 -1.03
N HIS A 53 7.30 -12.77 -1.51
CA HIS A 53 8.04 -11.51 -1.43
C HIS A 53 7.37 -10.41 -2.27
N GLN A 54 6.99 -10.74 -3.51
CA GLN A 54 6.31 -9.82 -4.41
C GLN A 54 4.89 -9.48 -3.96
N GLN A 55 4.21 -10.40 -3.27
CA GLN A 55 2.90 -10.15 -2.68
C GLN A 55 2.95 -9.02 -1.66
N GLN A 56 3.98 -9.00 -0.79
CA GLN A 56 4.15 -7.94 0.20
C GLN A 56 4.40 -6.58 -0.47
N GLU A 57 5.30 -6.51 -1.45
CA GLU A 57 5.57 -5.27 -2.17
C GLU A 57 4.33 -4.72 -2.88
N ILE A 58 3.61 -5.59 -3.61
CA ILE A 58 2.40 -5.18 -4.35
C ILE A 58 1.27 -4.79 -3.41
N PHE A 59 1.13 -5.48 -2.27
CA PHE A 59 0.17 -5.09 -1.24
C PHE A 59 0.42 -3.66 -0.76
N PHE A 60 1.63 -3.35 -0.29
CA PHE A 60 1.94 -2.01 0.22
C PHE A 60 1.81 -0.95 -0.87
N ARG A 61 2.12 -1.27 -2.12
CA ARG A 61 1.90 -0.37 -3.26
C ARG A 61 0.42 -0.05 -3.46
N TYR A 62 -0.45 -1.06 -3.48
CA TYR A 62 -1.89 -0.82 -3.61
C TYR A 62 -2.53 -0.19 -2.38
N TRP A 63 -2.02 -0.51 -1.18
CA TRP A 63 -2.45 0.08 0.07
C TRP A 63 -2.16 1.58 0.10
N THR A 64 -0.92 1.97 -0.22
CA THR A 64 -0.48 3.37 -0.23
C THR A 64 -1.27 4.22 -1.22
N CYS A 65 -1.71 3.67 -2.35
CA CYS A 65 -2.57 4.38 -3.31
C CYS A 65 -4.06 4.42 -2.94
N LYS A 66 -4.50 3.58 -2.00
CA LYS A 66 -5.90 3.52 -1.59
C LYS A 66 -6.21 4.57 -0.52
N GLU A 67 -5.27 4.85 0.36
CA GLU A 67 -5.38 5.90 1.39
C GLU A 67 -5.18 7.30 0.82
#